data_AF-A0A9P7MRC8-F1
#
_entry.id   AF-A0A9P7MRC8-F1
#
_cell.length_a   1.000
_cell.length_b   1.000
_cell.length_c   1.000
_cell.angle_alpha   90.00
_cell.angle_beta   90.00
_cell.angle_gamma   90.00
#
_symmetry.space_group_name_H-M   'P 1'
#
loop_
_entity.id
_entity.type
_entity.pdbx_description
1 polymer ?
#
loop_
_entity_poly.entity_id
_entity_poly.type
_entity_poly.pdbx_seq_one_letter_code
_entity_poly.pdbx_strand_id
1 'polypeptide(L)'
;MIAQRVGVAALRRGAKPSVFAHLPKVAIAAGIQTRPVATAKVSQQDGQQILVNQRLQRPISPHLGIYKIEQTWLGHSAWTRITGCTLSGAAYAYFATYLIAPLLGWHLESASLVSAFAVLPFAVKGGIKFAFGFPFAYHFINGMRHLWFDLGNGFSKASIKKGEMALWTSSILAGLYLAFGM
;
A
#
# COMPACT_ATOMS: atom_id res chain seq x y z
N MET A 1 -19.17 12.75 -26.20
CA MET A 1 -20.15 12.14 -27.14
C MET A 1 -21.60 12.60 -26.96
N ILE A 2 -21.93 13.60 -26.10
CA ILE A 2 -23.32 13.98 -25.81
C ILE A 2 -23.78 15.23 -26.61
N ALA A 3 -22.87 16.15 -26.96
CA ALA A 3 -23.22 17.42 -27.63
C ALA A 3 -23.76 17.27 -29.06
N GLN A 4 -23.39 16.21 -29.80
CA GLN A 4 -23.81 16.03 -31.19
C GLN A 4 -25.28 15.62 -31.36
N ARG A 5 -25.95 15.15 -30.30
CA ARG A 5 -27.36 14.72 -30.37
C ARG A 5 -28.38 15.83 -30.14
N VAL A 6 -27.96 16.96 -29.57
CA VAL A 6 -28.87 18.07 -29.24
C VAL A 6 -29.23 18.91 -30.47
N GLY A 7 -28.28 19.10 -31.40
CA GLY A 7 -28.51 19.92 -32.61
C GLY A 7 -29.52 19.33 -33.61
N VAL A 8 -29.61 18.00 -33.71
CA VAL A 8 -30.49 17.32 -34.67
C VAL A 8 -31.97 17.41 -34.26
N ALA A 9 -32.26 17.50 -32.96
CA ALA A 9 -33.62 17.62 -32.45
C ALA A 9 -34.22 19.02 -32.66
N ALA A 10 -33.41 20.08 -32.59
CA ALA A 10 -33.86 21.46 -32.80
C ALA A 10 -34.29 21.74 -34.25
N LEU A 11 -33.62 21.12 -35.23
CA LEU A 11 -33.92 21.30 -36.66
C LEU A 11 -35.27 20.68 -37.10
N ARG A 12 -35.88 19.81 -36.30
CA ARG A 12 -37.17 19.17 -36.65
C ARG A 12 -38.41 19.99 -36.28
N ARG A 13 -38.29 21.06 -35.48
CA ARG A 13 -39.46 21.75 -34.90
C ARG A 13 -39.93 23.00 -35.67
N GLY A 14 -39.29 23.37 -36.79
CA GLY A 14 -39.53 24.65 -37.47
C GLY A 14 -40.02 24.61 -38.92
N ALA A 15 -40.24 23.45 -39.54
CA ALA A 15 -40.56 23.38 -40.97
C ALA A 15 -42.08 23.32 -41.23
N LYS A 16 -42.66 24.44 -41.70
CA LYS A 16 -43.97 24.44 -42.37
C LYS A 16 -43.86 23.70 -43.71
N PRO A 17 -44.86 22.93 -44.16
CA PRO A 17 -44.78 22.21 -45.42
C PRO A 17 -44.89 23.21 -46.59
N SER A 18 -43.79 23.42 -47.31
CA SER A 18 -43.79 24.18 -48.57
C SER A 18 -44.19 23.26 -49.73
N VAL A 19 -45.08 23.72 -50.60
CA VAL A 19 -45.66 22.99 -51.74
C VAL A 19 -44.65 22.67 -52.85
N PHE A 20 -43.37 23.09 -52.72
CA PHE A 20 -42.30 22.83 -53.70
C PHE A 20 -41.33 21.68 -53.30
N ALA A 21 -41.70 20.80 -52.36
CA ALA A 21 -40.79 19.80 -51.77
C ALA A 21 -40.61 18.51 -52.60
N HIS A 22 -40.48 18.59 -53.92
CA HIS A 22 -40.16 17.46 -54.80
C HIS A 22 -38.72 17.46 -55.31
N LEU A 23 -37.78 18.03 -54.55
CA LEU A 23 -36.36 17.75 -54.77
C LEU A 23 -36.05 16.33 -54.24
N PRO A 24 -35.35 15.47 -54.99
CA PRO A 24 -35.01 14.14 -54.52
C PRO A 24 -34.17 14.28 -53.25
N LYS A 25 -34.71 13.78 -52.13
CA LYS A 25 -34.05 13.75 -50.80
C LYS A 25 -32.67 13.07 -50.80
N VAL A 26 -32.30 12.41 -51.91
CA VAL A 26 -30.99 11.80 -52.16
C VAL A 26 -29.87 12.84 -52.19
N ALA A 27 -30.13 14.07 -52.65
CA ALA A 27 -29.09 15.11 -52.75
C ALA A 27 -28.67 15.70 -51.39
N ILE A 28 -29.54 15.67 -50.36
CA ILE A 28 -29.26 16.27 -49.04
C ILE A 28 -28.52 15.28 -48.12
N ALA A 29 -28.57 13.98 -48.40
CA ALA A 29 -27.87 12.95 -47.62
C ALA A 29 -26.40 12.73 -48.06
N ALA A 30 -25.95 13.38 -49.14
CA ALA A 30 -24.59 13.28 -49.68
C ALA A 30 -23.59 14.24 -49.00
N GLY A 31 -23.89 14.72 -47.80
CA GLY A 31 -22.91 15.46 -47.00
C GLY A 31 -21.74 14.55 -46.67
N ILE A 32 -20.57 14.84 -47.24
CA ILE A 32 -19.31 14.16 -46.93
C ILE A 32 -19.13 14.18 -45.41
N GLN A 33 -19.31 13.03 -44.77
CA GLN A 33 -19.08 12.89 -43.34
C GLN A 33 -17.57 12.90 -43.12
N THR A 34 -16.99 14.10 -43.01
CA THR A 34 -15.56 14.27 -42.70
C THR A 34 -15.33 13.72 -41.30
N ARG A 35 -14.80 12.50 -41.21
CA ARG A 35 -14.24 11.98 -39.96
C ARG A 35 -12.86 12.60 -39.81
N PRO A 36 -12.63 13.50 -38.84
CA PRO A 36 -11.32 14.13 -38.68
C PRO A 36 -10.25 13.18 -38.12
N VAL A 37 -10.59 11.89 -37.94
CA VAL A 37 -9.73 10.88 -37.33
C VAL A 37 -9.52 9.77 -38.34
N ALA A 38 -8.31 9.69 -38.89
CA ALA A 38 -7.86 8.55 -39.68
C ALA A 38 -7.55 7.38 -38.74
N THR A 39 -8.16 6.22 -38.99
CA THR A 39 -7.83 4.98 -38.28
C THR A 39 -6.80 4.19 -39.07
N ALA A 40 -5.67 3.88 -38.46
CA ALA A 40 -4.70 2.95 -39.03
C ALA A 40 -5.03 1.51 -38.60
N LYS A 41 -4.80 0.53 -39.48
CA LYS A 41 -4.75 -0.87 -39.05
C LYS A 41 -3.42 -1.09 -38.33
N VAL A 42 -3.49 -1.51 -37.09
CA VAL A 42 -2.33 -1.73 -36.22
C VAL A 42 -2.29 -3.21 -35.85
N SER A 43 -1.11 -3.83 -35.88
CA SER A 43 -0.94 -5.20 -35.41
C SER A 43 -1.17 -5.29 -33.89
N GLN A 44 -1.46 -6.47 -33.35
CA GLN A 44 -1.64 -6.62 -31.91
C GLN A 44 -0.38 -6.24 -31.11
N GLN A 45 0.81 -6.55 -31.65
CA GLN A 45 2.08 -6.18 -31.03
C GLN A 45 2.29 -4.66 -31.01
N ASP A 46 2.03 -3.98 -32.13
CA ASP A 46 2.17 -2.52 -32.22
C ASP A 46 1.15 -1.81 -31.32
N GLY A 47 -0.08 -2.34 -31.24
CA GLY A 47 -1.10 -1.85 -30.32
C GLY A 47 -0.64 -1.94 -28.86
N GLN A 48 -0.03 -3.08 -28.48
CA GLN A 48 0.50 -3.27 -27.14
C GLN A 48 1.67 -2.34 -26.84
N GLN A 49 2.59 -2.15 -27.80
CA GLN A 49 3.69 -1.19 -27.71
C GLN A 49 3.18 0.23 -27.46
N ILE A 50 2.17 0.68 -28.21
CA ILE A 50 1.53 1.99 -28.00
C ILE A 50 0.96 2.11 -26.58
N LEU A 51 0.26 1.09 -26.09
CA LEU A 51 -0.29 1.10 -24.73
C LEU A 51 0.80 1.12 -23.66
N VAL A 52 1.91 0.41 -23.84
CA VAL A 52 3.06 0.44 -22.94
C VAL A 52 3.67 1.85 -22.92
N ASN A 53 3.93 2.44 -24.09
CA ASN A 53 4.47 3.79 -24.22
C ASN A 53 3.55 4.83 -23.56
N GLN A 54 2.23 4.67 -23.72
CA GLN A 54 1.26 5.52 -23.03
C GLN A 54 1.27 5.33 -21.50
N ARG A 55 1.43 4.10 -20.98
CA ARG A 55 1.49 3.83 -19.53
C ARG A 55 2.72 4.46 -18.88
N LEU A 56 3.85 4.50 -19.59
CA LEU A 56 5.08 5.15 -19.10
C LEU A 56 4.91 6.67 -18.92
N GLN A 57 4.05 7.31 -19.71
CA GLN A 57 3.78 8.75 -19.63
C GLN A 57 2.69 9.11 -18.62
N ARG A 58 2.01 8.12 -18.03
CA ARG A 58 0.96 8.39 -17.03
C ARG A 58 1.60 8.60 -15.66
N PRO A 59 1.35 9.74 -14.99
CA PRO A 59 1.84 9.93 -13.63
C PRO A 59 1.16 8.94 -12.68
N ILE A 60 1.92 8.50 -11.68
CA ILE A 60 1.38 7.72 -10.55
C ILE A 60 0.70 8.70 -9.61
N SER A 61 -0.59 8.46 -9.31
CA SER A 61 -1.31 9.27 -8.33
C SER A 61 -0.61 9.17 -6.96
N PRO A 62 -0.50 10.28 -6.19
CA PRO A 62 0.08 10.22 -4.86
C PRO A 62 -0.70 9.24 -3.96
N HIS A 63 0.02 8.48 -3.13
CA HIS A 63 -0.55 7.43 -2.27
C HIS A 63 -0.17 7.64 -0.80
N LEU A 64 0.93 7.04 -0.34
CA LEU A 64 1.36 7.07 1.06
C LEU A 64 1.63 8.48 1.58
N GLY A 65 2.06 9.39 0.70
CA GLY A 65 2.34 10.79 1.05
C GLY A 65 1.09 11.65 1.30
N ILE A 66 -0.11 11.18 0.91
CA ILE A 66 -1.37 11.92 1.09
C ILE A 66 -2.42 11.14 1.90
N TYR A 67 -2.16 9.88 2.20
CA TYR A 67 -3.10 9.03 2.92
C TYR A 67 -3.09 9.36 4.41
N LYS A 68 -4.26 9.27 5.05
CA LYS A 68 -4.39 9.58 6.47
C LYS A 68 -3.68 8.51 7.31
N ILE A 69 -2.90 8.95 8.30
CA ILE A 69 -2.10 8.07 9.15
C ILE A 69 -3.01 7.27 10.11
N GLU A 70 -4.18 7.80 10.46
CA GLU A 70 -5.16 7.17 11.34
C GLU A 70 -5.86 5.94 10.71
N GLN A 71 -5.51 5.60 9.47
CA GLN A 71 -6.02 4.42 8.80
C GLN A 71 -5.23 3.18 9.20
N THR A 72 -5.89 2.01 9.11
CA THR A 72 -5.41 0.72 9.63
C THR A 72 -4.09 0.23 9.02
N TRP A 73 -3.63 0.83 7.91
CA TRP A 73 -2.43 0.41 7.20
C TRP A 73 -1.16 0.60 8.02
N LEU A 74 -1.01 1.74 8.72
CA LEU A 74 0.21 2.01 9.48
C LEU A 74 0.19 1.23 10.78
N GLY A 75 -0.87 1.43 11.57
CA GLY A 75 -0.98 0.98 12.96
C GLY A 75 -0.91 -0.53 13.15
N HIS A 76 -1.33 -1.34 12.17
CA HIS A 76 -1.30 -2.81 12.25
C HIS A 76 -0.42 -3.44 11.17
N SER A 77 -0.68 -3.12 9.91
CA SER A 77 -0.08 -3.86 8.80
C SER A 77 1.39 -3.51 8.60
N ALA A 78 1.73 -2.23 8.58
CA ALA A 78 3.11 -1.79 8.42
C ALA A 78 3.94 -2.16 9.65
N TRP A 79 3.42 -1.93 10.85
CA TRP A 79 4.14 -2.26 12.08
C TRP A 79 4.44 -3.76 12.24
N THR A 80 3.55 -4.68 11.88
CA THR A 80 3.90 -6.12 11.85
C THR A 80 5.08 -6.41 10.94
N ARG A 81 5.16 -5.75 9.77
CA ARG A 81 6.29 -5.92 8.85
C ARG A 81 7.55 -5.31 9.43
N ILE A 82 7.48 -4.09 9.95
CA ILE A 82 8.62 -3.38 10.54
C ILE A 82 9.19 -4.19 11.71
N THR A 83 8.36 -4.62 12.66
CA THR A 83 8.82 -5.41 13.80
C THR A 83 9.33 -6.79 13.38
N GLY A 84 8.66 -7.46 12.44
CA GLY A 84 9.09 -8.74 11.90
C GLY A 84 10.45 -8.65 11.21
N CYS A 85 10.61 -7.71 10.27
CA CYS A 85 11.87 -7.46 9.59
C CYS A 85 12.99 -7.04 10.57
N THR A 86 12.66 -6.25 11.60
CA THR A 86 13.64 -5.83 12.62
C THR A 86 14.14 -7.03 13.41
N LEU A 87 13.23 -7.89 13.90
CA LEU A 87 13.59 -9.07 14.68
C LEU A 87 14.35 -10.10 13.84
N SER A 88 13.86 -10.41 12.64
CA SER A 88 14.55 -11.31 11.72
C SER A 88 15.91 -10.75 11.31
N GLY A 89 15.99 -9.46 10.98
CA GLY A 89 17.24 -8.79 10.64
C GLY A 89 18.26 -8.85 11.76
N ALA A 90 17.84 -8.58 13.00
CA ALA A 90 18.69 -8.71 14.18
C ALA A 90 19.17 -10.16 14.39
N ALA A 91 18.28 -11.13 14.26
CA ALA A 91 18.63 -12.55 14.38
C ALA A 91 19.64 -12.99 13.31
N TYR A 92 19.39 -12.67 12.03
CA TYR A 92 20.31 -13.00 10.95
C TYR A 92 21.65 -12.31 11.09
N ALA A 93 21.67 -11.02 11.46
CA ALA A 93 22.90 -10.28 11.71
C ALA A 93 23.70 -10.93 12.84
N TYR A 94 23.03 -11.29 13.95
CA TYR A 94 23.68 -11.96 15.07
C TYR A 94 24.27 -13.31 14.67
N PHE A 95 23.48 -14.19 14.04
CA PHE A 95 23.95 -15.53 13.67
C PHE A 95 25.06 -15.50 12.61
N ALA A 96 24.96 -14.61 11.62
CA ALA A 96 26.01 -14.44 10.62
C ALA A 96 27.31 -13.91 11.25
N THR A 97 27.20 -12.94 12.17
CA THR A 97 28.38 -12.39 12.86
C THR A 97 28.99 -13.43 13.79
N TYR A 98 28.16 -14.21 14.50
CA TYR A 98 28.59 -15.31 15.36
C TYR A 98 29.38 -16.37 14.57
N LEU A 99 28.93 -16.70 13.36
CA LEU A 99 29.62 -17.64 12.47
C LEU A 99 30.99 -17.14 12.03
N ILE A 100 31.12 -15.84 11.72
CA ILE A 100 32.36 -15.23 11.23
C ILE A 100 33.32 -14.88 12.38
N ALA A 101 32.81 -14.69 13.59
CA ALA A 101 33.57 -14.21 14.74
C ALA A 101 34.91 -14.94 15.00
N PRO A 102 35.00 -16.29 14.93
CA PRO A 102 36.26 -16.99 15.14
C PRO A 102 37.35 -16.65 14.12
N LEU A 103 36.96 -16.31 12.87
CA LEU A 103 37.90 -15.95 11.80
C LEU A 103 38.54 -14.57 12.03
N LEU A 104 37.88 -13.72 12.81
CA LEU A 104 38.30 -12.36 13.12
C LEU A 104 38.84 -12.21 14.56
N GLY A 105 38.86 -13.31 15.33
CA GLY A 105 39.21 -13.29 16.74
C GLY A 105 38.21 -12.54 17.63
N TRP A 106 36.94 -12.45 17.20
CA TRP A 106 35.87 -11.80 17.97
C TRP A 106 35.22 -12.77 18.94
N HIS A 107 34.78 -12.24 20.08
CA HIS A 107 34.10 -12.98 21.15
C HIS A 107 32.62 -12.57 21.22
N LEU A 108 31.73 -13.41 20.69
CA LEU A 108 30.27 -13.18 20.66
C LEU A 108 29.47 -14.25 21.41
N GLU A 109 30.15 -15.14 22.13
CA GLU A 109 29.51 -16.06 23.06
C GLU A 109 28.74 -15.32 24.16
N SER A 110 27.74 -16.01 24.72
CA SER A 110 26.83 -15.43 25.72
C SER A 110 27.56 -14.80 26.91
N ALA A 111 28.70 -15.38 27.34
CA ALA A 111 29.49 -14.84 28.45
C ALA A 111 30.07 -13.45 28.14
N SER A 112 30.60 -13.27 26.92
CA SER A 112 31.16 -12.00 26.46
C SER A 112 30.10 -10.93 26.23
N LEU A 113 28.93 -11.32 25.73
CA LEU A 113 27.79 -10.40 25.62
C LEU A 113 27.28 -9.97 26.99
N VAL A 114 27.11 -10.90 27.93
CA VAL A 114 26.63 -10.59 29.28
C VAL A 114 27.61 -9.67 30.01
N SER A 115 28.91 -9.91 29.92
CA SER A 115 29.93 -9.06 30.57
C SER A 115 29.94 -7.65 29.98
N ALA A 116 29.89 -7.52 28.64
CA ALA A 116 29.78 -6.23 27.97
C ALA A 116 28.50 -5.48 28.35
N PHE A 117 27.37 -6.20 28.44
CA PHE A 117 26.10 -5.61 28.82
C PHE A 117 26.04 -5.24 30.31
N ALA A 118 26.74 -5.97 31.18
CA ALA A 118 26.73 -5.78 32.63
C ALA A 118 27.31 -4.44 33.07
N VAL A 119 28.21 -3.84 32.30
CA VAL A 119 28.83 -2.54 32.63
C VAL A 119 27.99 -1.33 32.22
N LEU A 120 26.95 -1.53 31.39
CA LEU A 120 26.14 -0.43 30.88
C LEU A 120 25.32 0.26 31.99
N PRO A 121 25.05 1.59 31.89
CA PRO A 121 24.13 2.27 32.79
C PRO A 121 22.73 1.66 32.76
N PHE A 122 22.00 1.73 33.88
CA PHE A 122 20.67 1.14 34.02
C PHE A 122 19.70 1.57 32.88
N ALA A 123 19.66 2.87 32.57
CA ALA A 123 18.82 3.40 31.51
C ALA A 123 19.18 2.84 30.13
N VAL A 124 20.48 2.65 29.85
CA VAL A 124 20.96 2.11 28.57
C VAL A 124 20.59 0.63 28.46
N LYS A 125 20.80 -0.16 29.52
CA LYS A 125 20.37 -1.57 29.58
C LYS A 125 18.87 -1.70 29.33
N GLY A 126 18.07 -0.89 30.04
CA GLY A 126 16.63 -0.86 29.89
C GLY A 126 16.20 -0.48 28.47
N GLY A 127 16.81 0.57 27.90
CA GLY A 127 16.53 1.03 26.54
C GLY A 127 16.82 -0.04 25.49
N ILE A 128 17.96 -0.73 25.57
CA ILE A 128 18.29 -1.81 24.63
C ILE A 128 17.33 -2.99 24.81
N LYS A 129 17.05 -3.42 26.04
CA LYS A 129 16.08 -4.50 26.28
C LYS A 129 14.69 -4.14 25.76
N PHE A 130 14.25 -2.90 25.95
CA PHE A 130 12.97 -2.42 25.42
C PHE A 130 12.97 -2.38 23.89
N ALA A 131 14.07 -1.96 23.26
CA ALA A 131 14.22 -1.91 21.81
C ALA A 131 14.07 -3.28 21.13
N PHE A 132 14.36 -4.38 21.84
CA PHE A 132 14.07 -5.75 21.39
C PHE A 132 12.74 -6.30 21.91
N GLY A 133 12.40 -6.02 23.17
CA GLY A 133 11.20 -6.51 23.83
C GLY A 133 9.91 -5.95 23.23
N PHE A 134 9.86 -4.65 22.92
CA PHE A 134 8.71 -4.01 22.29
C PHE A 134 8.38 -4.61 20.91
N PRO A 135 9.30 -4.66 19.92
CA PRO A 135 8.97 -5.22 18.62
C PRO A 135 8.60 -6.71 18.73
N PHE A 136 9.23 -7.47 19.63
CA PHE A 136 8.85 -8.86 19.90
C PHE A 136 7.41 -8.97 20.39
N ALA A 137 7.05 -8.25 21.45
CA ALA A 137 5.70 -8.27 22.01
C ALA A 137 4.67 -7.80 20.99
N TYR A 138 4.95 -6.69 20.29
CA TYR A 138 4.07 -6.16 19.26
C TYR A 138 3.84 -7.17 18.12
N HIS A 139 4.92 -7.76 17.58
CA HIS A 139 4.81 -8.71 16.48
C HIS A 139 4.01 -9.94 16.88
N PHE A 140 4.26 -10.46 18.09
CA PHE A 140 3.55 -11.61 18.62
C PHE A 140 2.06 -11.34 18.83
N ILE A 141 1.72 -10.25 19.54
CA ILE A 141 0.33 -9.89 19.85
C ILE A 141 -0.44 -9.54 18.58
N ASN A 142 0.15 -8.75 17.67
CA ASN A 142 -0.52 -8.44 16.41
C ASN A 142 -0.59 -9.67 15.49
N GLY A 143 0.37 -10.60 15.57
CA GLY A 143 0.32 -11.90 14.90
C GLY A 143 -0.91 -12.71 15.32
N MET A 144 -1.20 -12.81 16.62
CA MET A 144 -2.42 -13.45 17.11
C MET A 144 -3.68 -12.78 16.57
N ARG A 145 -3.68 -11.44 16.48
CA ARG A 145 -4.79 -10.68 15.89
C ARG A 145 -4.93 -10.91 14.38
N HIS A 146 -3.83 -11.05 13.66
CA HIS A 146 -3.86 -11.43 12.25
C HIS A 146 -4.48 -12.82 12.06
N LEU A 147 -4.10 -13.80 12.88
CA LEU A 147 -4.76 -15.11 12.88
C LEU A 147 -6.26 -15.00 13.20
N TRP A 148 -6.65 -14.12 14.12
CA TRP A 148 -8.07 -13.84 14.39
C TRP A 148 -8.81 -13.28 13.17
N PHE A 149 -8.16 -12.44 12.37
CA PHE A 149 -8.69 -11.95 11.10
C PHE A 149 -8.76 -13.03 10.04
N ASP A 150 -7.78 -13.93 9.99
CA ASP A 150 -7.75 -15.06 9.06
C ASP A 150 -8.91 -16.04 9.33
N LEU A 151 -9.40 -16.09 10.57
CA LEU A 151 -10.63 -16.82 10.95
C LEU A 151 -11.94 -16.10 10.54
N GLY A 152 -11.88 -14.96 9.87
CA GLY A 152 -13.07 -14.22 9.44
C GLY A 152 -13.66 -13.28 10.50
N ASN A 153 -12.96 -13.07 11.63
CA ASN A 153 -13.49 -12.32 12.78
C ASN A 153 -12.90 -10.91 12.92
N GLY A 154 -13.59 -10.01 13.63
CA GLY A 154 -13.02 -8.72 14.06
C GLY A 154 -12.98 -7.60 13.01
N PHE A 155 -13.70 -7.73 11.89
CA PHE A 155 -13.69 -6.74 10.79
C PHE A 155 -14.56 -5.49 11.02
N SER A 156 -15.35 -5.43 12.10
CA SER A 156 -16.14 -4.23 12.39
C SER A 156 -15.22 -3.06 12.77
N LYS A 157 -15.55 -1.84 12.32
CA LYS A 157 -14.74 -0.64 12.62
C LYS A 157 -14.50 -0.44 14.12
N ALA A 158 -15.51 -0.71 14.94
CA ALA A 158 -15.40 -0.62 16.40
C ALA A 158 -14.44 -1.66 16.97
N SER A 159 -14.48 -2.91 16.48
CA SER A 159 -13.56 -3.97 16.89
C SER A 159 -12.11 -3.64 16.49
N ILE A 160 -11.92 -3.16 15.26
CA ILE A 160 -10.61 -2.73 14.75
C ILE A 160 -10.00 -1.65 15.66
N LYS A 161 -10.74 -0.57 15.95
CA LYS A 161 -10.27 0.54 16.78
C LYS A 161 -9.94 0.12 18.22
N LYS A 162 -10.80 -0.69 18.84
CA LYS A 162 -10.54 -1.22 20.20
C LYS A 162 -9.32 -2.15 20.19
N GLY A 163 -9.22 -3.01 19.19
CA GLY A 163 -8.09 -3.92 19.02
C GLY A 163 -6.78 -3.18 18.79
N GLU A 164 -6.79 -2.05 18.09
CA GLU A 164 -5.61 -1.18 17.92
C GLU A 164 -5.12 -0.61 19.23
N MET A 165 -6.02 -0.02 20.02
CA MET A 165 -5.68 0.51 21.34
C MET A 165 -5.15 -0.59 22.28
N ALA A 166 -5.81 -1.75 22.28
CA ALA A 166 -5.38 -2.91 23.07
C ALA A 166 -4.00 -3.41 22.63
N LEU A 167 -3.74 -3.50 21.32
CA LEU A 167 -2.46 -3.92 20.76
C LEU A 167 -1.33 -3.00 21.22
N TRP A 168 -1.47 -1.69 21.02
CA TRP A 168 -0.43 -0.73 21.42
C TRP A 168 -0.15 -0.78 22.92
N THR A 169 -1.21 -0.75 23.73
CA THR A 169 -1.09 -0.72 25.19
C THR A 169 -0.44 -2.00 25.71
N SER A 170 -0.91 -3.18 25.28
CA SER A 170 -0.36 -4.47 25.70
C SER A 170 1.08 -4.65 25.23
N SER A 171 1.43 -4.19 24.02
CA SER A 171 2.80 -4.31 23.49
C SER A 171 3.80 -3.42 24.23
N ILE A 172 3.40 -2.19 24.58
CA ILE A 172 4.24 -1.27 25.37
C ILE A 172 4.44 -1.84 26.77
N LEU A 173 3.37 -2.26 27.45
CA LEU A 173 3.45 -2.83 28.79
C LEU A 173 4.30 -4.11 28.81
N ALA A 174 4.09 -5.03 27.86
CA ALA A 174 4.90 -6.23 27.73
C ALA A 174 6.36 -5.91 27.40
N GLY A 175 6.63 -4.94 26.53
CA GLY A 175 8.00 -4.48 26.23
C GLY A 175 8.70 -3.91 27.46
N LEU A 176 7.99 -3.10 28.27
CA LEU A 176 8.51 -2.55 29.53
C LEU A 176 8.75 -3.65 30.57
N TYR A 177 7.82 -4.60 30.69
CA TYR A 177 7.97 -5.78 31.54
C TYR A 177 9.23 -6.58 31.15
N LEU A 178 9.40 -6.87 29.86
CA LEU A 178 10.59 -7.57 29.35
C LEU A 178 11.89 -6.78 29.59
N ALA A 179 11.82 -5.44 29.59
CA ALA A 179 12.97 -4.60 29.81
C ALA A 179 13.41 -4.51 31.29
N PHE A 180 12.44 -4.39 32.21
CA PHE A 180 12.70 -4.05 33.61
C PHE A 180 12.28 -5.10 34.63
N GLY A 181 11.49 -6.10 34.24
CA GLY A 181 11.01 -7.17 35.12
C GLY A 181 10.05 -6.71 36.22
N MET A 182 9.39 -5.55 36.04
CA MET A 182 8.36 -5.01 36.94
C MET A 182 6.98 -5.50 36.57
#